data_AF-A0A8T2J8K1-F1
#
_entry.id   AF-A0A8T2J8K1-F1
#
_cell.length_a   1.000
_cell.length_b   1.000
_cell.length_c   1.000
_cell.angle_alpha   90.00
_cell.angle_beta   90.00
_cell.angle_gamma   90.00
#
_symmetry.space_group_name_H-M   'P 1'
#
loop_
_entity.id
_entity.type
_entity.pdbx_description
1 polymer ?
#
loop_
_entity_poly.entity_id
_entity_poly.type
_entity_poly.pdbx_seq_one_letter_code
_entity_poly.pdbx_strand_id
1 'polypeptide(L)'
;MSHHNCSKDGPTSQPRLRTLPPGDSQERSDSPEICHFPSFHRHSAPPNYTHCGLFGDPHLRTFTDTFQTCKIQGAWPLIDNNYLNVQVTNTPVLPGSTATATSKLTIIFKNFQECVDQKVYQAEMDELPAAFIDGSKNGGDKSGANSLKIIEKVAGQHIEIQAKYIGTTIVVRQVGRYLTFAVRMPEEVVNAVEDKENQGLYLCLQGCPKSQQIDFRTFHSQAPETGLRRQAIGSSGASFTQQVAEAKCKEKLPVEDLYFQSCVFDLLTTGDVNFTLAAYYAMEDVKLLHSNKDKIHLYERTKDLGPENAAPQAGLGIAKFLVTLVCLIQCCAVLL
;
A
#
# COMPACT_ATOMS: atom_id res chain seq x y z
N MET A 1 -32.26 -16.59 -78.35
CA MET A 1 -32.44 -16.95 -76.93
C MET A 1 -31.65 -18.21 -76.67
N SER A 2 -30.48 -18.11 -76.05
CA SER A 2 -29.71 -19.25 -75.53
C SER A 2 -29.36 -18.96 -74.08
N HIS A 3 -30.00 -19.69 -73.18
CA HIS A 3 -29.68 -19.71 -71.76
C HIS A 3 -28.47 -20.63 -71.56
N HIS A 4 -27.39 -20.11 -70.97
CA HIS A 4 -26.29 -20.94 -70.47
C HIS A 4 -26.44 -21.10 -68.96
N ASN A 5 -26.68 -22.35 -68.57
CA ASN A 5 -26.87 -22.81 -67.21
C ASN A 5 -25.50 -23.12 -66.61
N CYS A 6 -25.05 -22.34 -65.62
CA CYS A 6 -23.78 -22.58 -64.94
C CYS A 6 -24.02 -23.46 -63.70
N SER A 7 -23.44 -24.66 -63.70
CA SER A 7 -23.43 -25.55 -62.54
C SER A 7 -22.50 -24.98 -61.46
N LYS A 8 -23.03 -24.79 -60.24
CA LYS A 8 -22.22 -24.66 -59.03
C LYS A 8 -21.74 -26.06 -58.67
N ASP A 9 -20.45 -26.32 -58.84
CA ASP A 9 -19.64 -27.21 -57.99
C ASP A 9 -18.27 -27.42 -58.67
N GLY A 10 -17.32 -26.56 -58.33
CA GLY A 10 -15.90 -26.76 -58.60
C GLY A 10 -15.20 -27.25 -57.32
N PRO A 11 -14.08 -27.99 -57.42
CA PRO A 11 -13.41 -28.55 -56.26
C PRO A 11 -12.87 -27.42 -55.37
N THR A 12 -13.45 -27.23 -54.19
CA THR A 12 -12.92 -26.34 -53.17
C THR A 12 -11.59 -26.90 -52.65
N SER A 13 -10.48 -26.24 -52.99
CA SER A 13 -9.19 -26.44 -52.34
C SER A 13 -9.31 -26.12 -50.86
N GLN A 14 -9.02 -27.10 -49.99
CA GLN A 14 -9.00 -26.87 -48.54
C GLN A 14 -7.95 -25.79 -48.18
N PRO A 15 -8.25 -24.87 -47.25
CA PRO A 15 -7.25 -23.92 -46.80
C PRO A 15 -6.14 -24.67 -46.06
N ARG A 16 -4.89 -24.47 -46.49
CA ARG A 16 -3.72 -24.96 -45.75
C ARG A 16 -3.79 -24.42 -44.33
N LEU A 17 -3.84 -25.32 -43.34
CA LEU A 17 -3.51 -24.99 -41.96
C LEU A 17 -2.10 -24.40 -41.94
N ARG A 18 -1.99 -23.11 -41.64
CA ARG A 18 -0.71 -22.53 -41.21
C ARG A 18 -0.38 -23.17 -39.87
N THR A 19 0.60 -24.07 -39.87
CA THR A 19 1.28 -24.50 -38.65
C THR A 19 1.86 -23.26 -37.98
N LEU A 20 1.31 -22.86 -36.83
CA LEU A 20 1.96 -21.87 -35.98
C LEU A 20 3.34 -22.42 -35.57
N PRO A 21 4.41 -21.63 -35.62
CA PRO A 21 5.64 -22.01 -34.95
C PRO A 21 5.37 -22.18 -33.45
N PRO A 22 6.09 -23.08 -32.75
CA PRO A 22 5.92 -23.29 -31.32
C PRO A 22 6.03 -21.96 -30.57
N GLY A 23 5.07 -21.69 -29.70
CA GLY A 23 4.97 -20.45 -28.94
C GLY A 23 6.21 -20.25 -28.07
N ASP A 24 7.04 -19.28 -28.46
CA ASP A 24 7.90 -18.59 -27.53
C ASP A 24 7.01 -17.63 -26.74
N SER A 25 6.74 -17.98 -25.49
CA SER A 25 6.11 -17.15 -24.47
C SER A 25 7.05 -16.04 -24.01
N GLN A 26 7.63 -15.30 -24.95
CA GLN A 26 8.12 -13.95 -24.70
C GLN A 26 7.01 -13.00 -25.11
N GLU A 27 6.30 -12.46 -24.11
CA GLU A 27 5.50 -11.24 -24.26
C GLU A 27 6.48 -10.14 -24.73
N ARG A 28 6.73 -10.08 -26.04
CA ARG A 28 7.66 -9.14 -26.65
C ARG A 28 7.10 -7.76 -26.33
N SER A 29 7.78 -7.06 -25.45
CA SER A 29 7.33 -5.74 -25.03
C SER A 29 7.38 -4.83 -26.26
N ASP A 30 6.21 -4.43 -26.77
CA ASP A 30 6.08 -3.53 -27.93
C ASP A 30 6.61 -2.11 -27.66
N SER A 31 7.23 -1.87 -26.50
CA SER A 31 7.85 -0.61 -26.11
C SER A 31 9.38 -0.70 -26.17
N PRO A 32 10.07 0.36 -26.65
CA PRO A 32 11.53 0.44 -26.69
C PRO A 32 12.18 0.07 -25.36
N GLU A 33 13.35 -0.57 -25.41
CA GLU A 33 14.12 -0.98 -24.23
C GLU A 33 14.40 0.22 -23.30
N ILE A 34 14.63 1.42 -23.85
CA ILE A 34 14.81 2.66 -23.07
C ILE A 34 13.61 2.98 -22.16
N CYS A 35 12.41 2.51 -22.49
CA CYS A 35 11.21 2.73 -21.70
C CYS A 35 10.94 1.61 -20.69
N HIS A 36 11.90 0.73 -20.43
CA HIS A 36 11.79 -0.28 -19.37
C HIS A 36 12.75 0.07 -18.23
N PHE A 37 12.33 -0.20 -17.01
CA PHE A 37 13.21 -0.15 -15.84
C PHE A 37 13.81 -1.55 -15.61
N PRO A 38 15.14 -1.71 -15.38
CA PRO A 38 16.16 -0.69 -15.15
C PRO A 38 17.06 -0.45 -16.39
N SER A 39 16.50 -0.22 -17.57
CA SER A 39 17.31 -0.03 -18.79
C SER A 39 18.20 1.22 -18.74
N PHE A 40 17.88 2.19 -17.88
CA PHE A 40 18.73 3.34 -17.58
C PHE A 40 19.97 3.00 -16.72
N HIS A 41 19.95 1.84 -16.06
CA HIS A 41 21.02 1.38 -15.16
C HIS A 41 21.56 0.02 -15.64
N ARG A 42 22.08 -0.02 -16.88
CA ARG A 42 22.65 -1.23 -17.53
C ARG A 42 23.79 -1.93 -16.75
N HIS A 43 24.20 -1.42 -15.59
CA HIS A 43 25.31 -1.93 -14.78
C HIS A 43 25.00 -2.05 -13.27
N SER A 44 23.75 -1.94 -12.82
CA SER A 44 23.40 -2.08 -11.40
C SER A 44 22.87 -3.47 -11.06
N ALA A 45 23.04 -3.87 -9.79
CA ALA A 45 22.34 -5.01 -9.21
C ALA A 45 20.81 -4.89 -9.43
N PRO A 46 20.05 -6.00 -9.42
CA PRO A 46 18.59 -5.95 -9.48
C PRO A 46 18.05 -4.96 -8.45
N PRO A 47 17.12 -4.07 -8.82
CA PRO A 47 16.64 -3.04 -7.91
C PRO A 47 15.91 -3.68 -6.73
N ASN A 48 16.15 -3.15 -5.53
CA ASN A 48 15.35 -3.49 -4.35
C ASN A 48 13.97 -2.89 -4.51
N TYR A 49 12.94 -3.72 -4.38
CA TYR A 49 11.55 -3.30 -4.43
C TYR A 49 10.98 -3.26 -3.03
N THR A 50 10.28 -2.18 -2.74
CA THR A 50 9.49 -2.01 -1.53
C THR A 50 8.00 -1.96 -1.87
N HIS A 51 7.16 -1.99 -0.84
CA HIS A 51 5.71 -2.00 -0.95
C HIS A 51 5.07 -1.02 0.04
N CYS A 52 4.02 -0.35 -0.42
CA CYS A 52 3.11 0.42 0.43
C CYS A 52 1.68 -0.03 0.16
N GLY A 53 0.82 -0.01 1.17
CA GLY A 53 -0.59 -0.34 1.05
C GLY A 53 -1.47 0.49 1.97
N LEU A 54 -2.70 0.77 1.52
CA LEU A 54 -3.75 1.45 2.26
C LEU A 54 -5.07 0.68 2.08
N PHE A 55 -5.69 0.26 3.17
CA PHE A 55 -6.94 -0.53 3.13
C PHE A 55 -7.74 -0.36 4.43
N GLY A 56 -9.01 -0.76 4.43
CA GLY A 56 -9.84 -0.73 5.65
C GLY A 56 -10.01 0.67 6.24
N ASP A 57 -10.06 0.78 7.59
CA ASP A 57 -10.14 2.05 8.32
C ASP A 57 -8.76 2.65 8.59
N PRO A 58 -8.31 3.56 7.72
CA PRO A 58 -7.29 3.17 6.78
C PRO A 58 -6.03 2.71 7.51
N HIS A 59 -5.79 1.42 7.37
CA HIS A 59 -4.56 0.75 7.76
C HIS A 59 -3.52 1.00 6.68
N LEU A 60 -2.45 1.67 7.07
CA LEU A 60 -1.33 2.04 6.23
C LEU A 60 -0.13 1.14 6.54
N ARG A 61 0.39 0.46 5.51
CA ARG A 61 1.74 -0.10 5.49
C ARG A 61 2.63 0.82 4.68
N THR A 62 3.66 1.39 5.28
CA THR A 62 4.64 2.25 4.59
C THR A 62 5.67 1.43 3.81
N PHE A 63 6.46 2.09 2.97
CA PHE A 63 7.62 1.52 2.28
C PHE A 63 8.73 1.00 3.21
N THR A 64 8.64 1.30 4.50
CA THR A 64 9.57 0.83 5.53
C THR A 64 8.96 -0.27 6.40
N ASP A 65 7.85 -0.86 5.95
CA ASP A 65 7.06 -1.87 6.69
C ASP A 65 6.53 -1.37 8.04
N THR A 66 6.39 -0.05 8.21
CA THR A 66 5.69 0.49 9.38
C THR A 66 4.19 0.36 9.15
N PHE A 67 3.50 -0.21 10.13
CA PHE A 67 2.07 -0.45 10.06
C PHE A 67 1.33 0.49 11.03
N GLN A 68 0.32 1.20 10.54
CA GLN A 68 -0.39 2.22 11.30
C GLN A 68 -1.88 2.21 10.96
N THR A 69 -2.74 2.41 11.96
CA THR A 69 -4.16 2.70 11.75
C THR A 69 -4.34 4.20 11.82
N CYS A 70 -5.02 4.79 10.83
CA CYS A 70 -5.06 6.23 10.66
C CYS A 70 -6.47 6.74 10.46
N LYS A 71 -6.81 7.88 11.07
CA LYS A 71 -8.05 8.59 10.77
C LYS A 71 -8.00 9.23 9.38
N ILE A 72 -6.98 10.06 9.12
CA ILE A 72 -6.69 10.73 7.84
C ILE A 72 -7.92 11.08 6.98
N GLN A 73 -8.92 11.73 7.60
CA GLN A 73 -10.16 12.14 6.94
C GLN A 73 -9.87 13.24 5.90
N GLY A 74 -10.56 13.21 4.76
CA GLY A 74 -10.36 14.16 3.66
C GLY A 74 -9.27 13.70 2.71
N ALA A 75 -8.68 14.64 1.97
CA ALA A 75 -7.70 14.33 0.92
C ALA A 75 -6.27 14.32 1.48
N TRP A 76 -5.53 13.24 1.24
CA TRP A 76 -4.15 13.04 1.70
C TRP A 76 -3.25 12.47 0.60
N PRO A 77 -2.01 12.95 0.46
CA PRO A 77 -1.05 12.38 -0.47
C PRO A 77 -0.44 11.08 0.09
N LEU A 78 -0.59 9.97 -0.63
CA LEU A 78 0.12 8.73 -0.35
C LEU A 78 1.57 8.79 -0.83
N ILE A 79 1.76 9.24 -2.07
CA ILE A 79 3.06 9.27 -2.76
C ILE A 79 3.16 10.59 -3.52
N ASP A 80 4.30 11.24 -3.42
CA ASP A 80 4.67 12.33 -4.33
C ASP A 80 6.18 12.31 -4.54
N ASN A 81 6.59 11.90 -5.73
CA ASN A 81 7.98 11.83 -6.13
C ASN A 81 8.12 12.35 -7.57
N ASN A 82 9.32 12.33 -8.14
CA ASN A 82 9.60 12.89 -9.48
C ASN A 82 8.79 12.23 -10.62
N TYR A 83 8.16 11.08 -10.36
CA TYR A 83 7.51 10.25 -11.38
C TYR A 83 6.01 10.08 -11.16
N LEU A 84 5.56 10.09 -9.91
CA LEU A 84 4.21 9.67 -9.53
C LEU A 84 3.68 10.54 -8.40
N ASN A 85 2.43 10.97 -8.54
CA ASN A 85 1.62 11.50 -7.45
C ASN A 85 0.43 10.58 -7.20
N VAL A 86 0.18 10.21 -5.95
CA VAL A 86 -0.98 9.42 -5.53
C VAL A 86 -1.66 10.16 -4.39
N GLN A 87 -2.95 10.46 -4.58
CA GLN A 87 -3.79 11.11 -3.61
C GLN A 87 -5.00 10.22 -3.30
N VAL A 88 -5.35 10.12 -2.02
CA VAL A 88 -6.54 9.42 -1.55
C VAL A 88 -7.48 10.39 -0.85
N THR A 89 -8.78 10.12 -0.91
CA THR A 89 -9.78 10.79 -0.08
C THR A 89 -10.49 9.80 0.82
N ASN A 90 -10.39 9.98 2.13
CA ASN A 90 -11.05 9.12 3.11
C ASN A 90 -12.29 9.80 3.69
N THR A 91 -13.40 9.07 3.72
CA THR A 91 -14.68 9.56 4.26
C THR A 91 -15.12 8.69 5.45
N PRO A 92 -15.78 9.25 6.46
CA PRO A 92 -16.33 8.45 7.57
C PRO A 92 -17.26 7.35 7.06
N VAL A 93 -17.11 6.13 7.59
CA VAL A 93 -17.95 4.97 7.22
C VAL A 93 -19.39 5.16 7.73
N LEU A 94 -19.53 5.77 8.90
CA LEU A 94 -20.81 6.16 9.49
C LEU A 94 -20.76 7.63 9.92
N PRO A 95 -21.89 8.37 9.88
CA PRO A 95 -21.93 9.75 10.37
C PRO A 95 -21.42 9.85 11.81
N GLY A 96 -20.44 10.72 12.05
CA GLY A 96 -19.84 10.94 13.38
C GLY A 96 -18.85 9.86 13.84
N SER A 97 -18.62 8.81 13.05
CA SER A 97 -17.60 7.81 13.36
C SER A 97 -16.19 8.36 13.15
N THR A 98 -15.25 7.91 13.98
CA THR A 98 -13.83 8.10 13.75
C THR A 98 -13.29 7.19 12.66
N ALA A 99 -14.02 6.11 12.37
CA ALA A 99 -13.67 5.18 11.31
C ALA A 99 -13.97 5.78 9.94
N THR A 100 -12.97 5.82 9.08
CA THR A 100 -13.05 6.30 7.71
C THR A 100 -12.70 5.18 6.74
N ALA A 101 -12.86 5.40 5.44
CA ALA A 101 -12.36 4.48 4.42
C ALA A 101 -12.13 5.22 3.11
N THR A 102 -11.28 4.67 2.24
CA THR A 102 -10.92 5.30 0.97
C THR A 102 -12.11 5.32 0.02
N SER A 103 -12.59 6.53 -0.28
CA SER A 103 -13.74 6.78 -1.17
C SER A 103 -13.33 7.24 -2.56
N LYS A 104 -12.10 7.73 -2.71
CA LYS A 104 -11.56 8.19 -3.99
C LYS A 104 -10.05 8.04 -4.00
N LEU A 105 -9.52 7.69 -5.16
CA LEU A 105 -8.11 7.54 -5.45
C LEU A 105 -7.80 8.30 -6.74
N THR A 106 -6.72 9.08 -6.74
CA THR A 106 -6.20 9.77 -7.92
C THR A 106 -4.72 9.47 -8.06
N ILE A 107 -4.31 9.03 -9.23
CA ILE A 107 -2.93 8.67 -9.55
C ILE A 107 -2.53 9.49 -10.77
N ILE A 108 -1.49 10.29 -10.64
CA ILE A 108 -0.92 11.09 -11.73
C ILE A 108 0.45 10.51 -12.05
N PHE A 109 0.56 9.90 -13.24
CA PHE A 109 1.82 9.53 -13.85
C PHE A 109 2.39 10.77 -14.53
N LYS A 110 3.50 11.31 -14.00
CA LYS A 110 4.17 12.48 -14.57
C LYS A 110 4.76 12.12 -15.93
N ASN A 111 4.82 13.11 -16.83
CA ASN A 111 5.45 12.95 -18.15
C ASN A 111 6.90 12.45 -17.98
N PHE A 112 7.28 11.44 -18.75
CA PHE A 112 8.62 10.87 -18.70
C PHE A 112 9.19 10.66 -20.10
N GLN A 113 10.12 11.55 -20.47
CA GLN A 113 10.91 11.48 -21.71
C GLN A 113 10.03 11.22 -22.95
N GLU A 114 10.51 10.40 -23.88
CA GLU A 114 9.77 9.87 -25.03
C GLU A 114 8.88 8.65 -24.69
N CYS A 115 8.76 8.27 -23.42
CA CYS A 115 8.10 7.01 -23.06
C CYS A 115 6.60 7.17 -22.80
N VAL A 116 6.22 8.12 -21.95
CA VAL A 116 4.85 8.23 -21.43
C VAL A 116 4.47 9.71 -21.33
N ASP A 117 3.33 10.08 -21.90
CA ASP A 117 2.71 11.38 -21.64
C ASP A 117 2.10 11.42 -20.24
N GLN A 118 1.85 12.61 -19.70
CA GLN A 118 1.17 12.69 -18.40
C GLN A 118 -0.18 11.98 -18.46
N LYS A 119 -0.40 11.02 -17.57
CA LYS A 119 -1.66 10.27 -17.46
C LYS A 119 -2.24 10.40 -16.08
N VAL A 120 -3.57 10.54 -16.02
CA VAL A 120 -4.31 10.62 -14.77
C VAL A 120 -5.28 9.45 -14.72
N TYR A 121 -5.20 8.69 -13.65
CA TYR A 121 -6.16 7.66 -13.29
C TYR A 121 -6.95 8.13 -12.08
N GLN A 122 -8.26 7.95 -12.10
CA GLN A 122 -9.15 8.26 -10.98
C GLN A 122 -10.14 7.12 -10.79
N ALA A 123 -10.35 6.75 -9.54
CA ALA A 123 -11.40 5.83 -9.13
C ALA A 123 -12.15 6.42 -7.96
N GLU A 124 -13.44 6.15 -7.89
CA GLU A 124 -14.31 6.55 -6.79
C GLU A 124 -15.03 5.32 -6.22
N MET A 125 -15.66 5.49 -5.06
CA MET A 125 -16.56 4.50 -4.50
C MET A 125 -17.60 4.09 -5.54
N ASP A 126 -17.79 2.78 -5.69
CA ASP A 126 -18.70 2.17 -6.65
C ASP A 126 -18.32 2.35 -8.15
N GLU A 127 -17.17 2.98 -8.45
CA GLU A 127 -16.68 3.22 -9.81
C GLU A 127 -15.16 2.97 -9.93
N LEU A 128 -14.81 1.77 -10.41
CA LEU A 128 -13.43 1.37 -10.69
C LEU A 128 -13.20 1.20 -12.21
N PRO A 129 -12.79 2.24 -12.94
CA PRO A 129 -12.61 2.18 -14.38
C PRO A 129 -11.35 1.39 -14.79
N ALA A 130 -11.39 0.75 -15.94
CA ALA A 130 -10.24 0.08 -16.56
C ALA A 130 -9.51 0.96 -17.59
N ALA A 131 -9.50 2.28 -17.39
CA ALA A 131 -8.93 3.28 -18.28
C ALA A 131 -8.50 4.54 -17.51
N PHE A 132 -7.63 5.34 -18.11
CA PHE A 132 -7.31 6.69 -17.66
C PHE A 132 -8.50 7.64 -17.91
N ILE A 133 -8.47 8.85 -17.33
CA ILE A 133 -9.56 9.83 -17.46
C ILE A 133 -9.84 10.25 -18.91
N ASP A 134 -8.85 10.12 -19.79
CA ASP A 134 -8.97 10.41 -21.23
C ASP A 134 -9.48 9.20 -22.05
N GLY A 135 -9.82 8.10 -21.37
CA GLY A 135 -10.30 6.86 -21.97
C GLY A 135 -9.19 5.94 -22.49
N SER A 136 -7.91 6.34 -22.43
CA SER A 136 -6.81 5.46 -22.88
C SER A 136 -6.54 4.35 -21.86
N LYS A 137 -5.97 3.24 -22.33
CA LYS A 137 -5.52 2.13 -21.45
C LYS A 137 -4.01 2.02 -21.34
N ASN A 138 -3.28 2.90 -22.03
CA ASN A 138 -1.82 2.94 -22.09
C ASN A 138 -1.27 4.38 -21.96
N GLY A 139 0.05 4.51 -21.97
CA GLY A 139 0.80 5.75 -21.78
C GLY A 139 0.74 6.80 -22.89
N GLY A 140 -0.15 6.65 -23.89
CA GLY A 140 -0.31 7.60 -25.01
C GLY A 140 -0.04 6.96 -26.38
N ASP A 141 0.42 7.77 -27.33
CA ASP A 141 0.70 7.34 -28.71
C ASP A 141 2.20 7.23 -29.02
N LYS A 142 3.06 7.57 -28.06
CA LYS A 142 4.52 7.45 -28.20
C LYS A 142 4.92 5.98 -28.36
N SER A 143 6.10 5.74 -28.92
CA SER A 143 6.67 4.38 -29.05
C SER A 143 6.76 3.65 -27.70
N GLY A 144 6.98 4.39 -26.60
CA GLY A 144 7.00 3.86 -25.25
C GLY A 144 5.63 3.66 -24.58
N ALA A 145 4.51 3.94 -25.24
CA ALA A 145 3.18 3.97 -24.60
C ALA A 145 2.82 2.68 -23.85
N ASN A 146 3.24 1.52 -24.36
CA ASN A 146 2.98 0.21 -23.73
C ASN A 146 3.80 -0.05 -22.45
N SER A 147 4.71 0.86 -22.10
CA SER A 147 5.43 0.84 -20.81
C SER A 147 4.57 1.29 -19.63
N LEU A 148 3.43 1.94 -19.88
CA LEU A 148 2.37 2.20 -18.90
C LEU A 148 1.08 1.56 -19.40
N LYS A 149 0.49 0.63 -18.64
CA LYS A 149 -0.78 -0.02 -19.02
C LYS A 149 -1.70 -0.29 -17.83
N ILE A 150 -3.01 -0.16 -18.05
CA ILE A 150 -4.04 -0.61 -17.11
C ILE A 150 -4.57 -1.97 -17.56
N ILE A 151 -4.60 -2.92 -16.64
CA ILE A 151 -5.10 -4.28 -16.84
C ILE A 151 -6.26 -4.51 -15.88
N GLU A 152 -7.43 -4.78 -16.42
CA GLU A 152 -8.59 -5.21 -15.63
C GLU A 152 -8.45 -6.71 -15.33
N LYS A 153 -8.39 -7.05 -14.04
CA LYS A 153 -8.32 -8.44 -13.58
C LYS A 153 -9.69 -9.00 -13.24
N VAL A 154 -10.52 -8.16 -12.62
CA VAL A 154 -11.92 -8.45 -12.31
C VAL A 154 -12.73 -7.21 -12.62
N ALA A 155 -13.75 -7.38 -13.46
CA ALA A 155 -14.55 -6.27 -13.98
C ALA A 155 -15.12 -5.41 -12.84
N GLY A 156 -14.78 -4.12 -12.85
CA GLY A 156 -15.23 -3.15 -11.84
C GLY A 156 -14.79 -3.41 -10.39
N GLN A 157 -13.87 -4.36 -10.15
CA GLN A 157 -13.46 -4.75 -8.78
C GLN A 157 -11.97 -4.80 -8.57
N HIS A 158 -11.17 -5.09 -9.60
CA HIS A 158 -9.73 -5.23 -9.46
C HIS A 158 -9.02 -4.84 -10.75
N ILE A 159 -8.18 -3.82 -10.66
CA ILE A 159 -7.27 -3.42 -11.73
C ILE A 159 -5.81 -3.45 -11.27
N GLU A 160 -4.92 -3.66 -12.22
CA GLU A 160 -3.48 -3.46 -12.06
C GLU A 160 -3.01 -2.39 -13.03
N ILE A 161 -2.25 -1.42 -12.54
CA ILE A 161 -1.55 -0.44 -13.37
C ILE A 161 -0.07 -0.80 -13.38
N GLN A 162 0.45 -1.17 -14.54
CA GLN A 162 1.85 -1.52 -14.74
C GLN A 162 2.58 -0.35 -15.39
N ALA A 163 3.43 0.32 -14.62
CA ALA A 163 4.32 1.39 -15.06
C ALA A 163 5.76 0.84 -15.16
N LYS A 164 5.98 0.02 -16.19
CA LYS A 164 7.26 -0.66 -16.47
C LYS A 164 8.43 0.33 -16.62
N TYR A 165 8.19 1.54 -17.11
CA TYR A 165 9.23 2.58 -17.29
C TYR A 165 9.85 3.08 -15.99
N ILE A 166 9.14 2.94 -14.86
CA ILE A 166 9.62 3.25 -13.50
C ILE A 166 9.57 2.02 -12.57
N GLY A 167 9.49 0.82 -13.14
CA GLY A 167 9.46 -0.43 -12.39
C GLY A 167 8.30 -0.55 -11.40
N THR A 168 7.21 0.21 -11.58
CA THR A 168 6.15 0.33 -10.57
C THR A 168 4.93 -0.49 -10.97
N THR A 169 4.34 -1.20 -10.01
CA THR A 169 3.05 -1.89 -10.18
C THR A 169 2.10 -1.40 -9.09
N ILE A 170 0.93 -0.93 -9.49
CA ILE A 170 -0.14 -0.49 -8.57
C ILE A 170 -1.32 -1.44 -8.71
N VAL A 171 -1.88 -1.84 -7.59
CA VAL A 171 -3.13 -2.61 -7.49
C VAL A 171 -4.17 -1.70 -6.86
N VAL A 172 -5.34 -1.62 -7.50
CA VAL A 172 -6.51 -0.94 -6.94
C VAL A 172 -7.67 -1.93 -6.95
N ARG A 173 -8.33 -2.08 -5.81
CA ARG A 173 -9.51 -2.94 -5.69
C ARG A 173 -10.67 -2.16 -5.09
N GLN A 174 -11.87 -2.52 -5.50
CA GLN A 174 -13.08 -2.15 -4.79
C GLN A 174 -13.51 -3.32 -3.90
N VAL A 175 -13.63 -3.06 -2.60
CA VAL A 175 -14.09 -4.02 -1.60
C VAL A 175 -15.30 -3.45 -0.90
N GLY A 176 -16.45 -4.11 -1.09
CA GLY A 176 -17.73 -3.50 -0.76
C GLY A 176 -17.89 -2.22 -1.57
N ARG A 177 -17.90 -1.08 -0.88
CA ARG A 177 -18.02 0.27 -1.48
C ARG A 177 -16.72 1.06 -1.47
N TYR A 178 -15.68 0.58 -0.80
CA TYR A 178 -14.46 1.34 -0.57
C TYR A 178 -13.30 0.81 -1.41
N LEU A 179 -12.29 1.64 -1.58
CA LEU A 179 -11.10 1.32 -2.37
C LEU A 179 -9.96 0.84 -1.49
N THR A 180 -9.21 -0.16 -1.96
CA THR A 180 -7.89 -0.51 -1.42
C THR A 180 -6.82 -0.14 -2.42
N PHE A 181 -5.65 0.23 -1.91
CA PHE A 181 -4.49 0.61 -2.70
C PHE A 181 -3.29 -0.22 -2.25
N ALA A 182 -2.53 -0.74 -3.21
CA ALA A 182 -1.27 -1.39 -2.97
C ALA A 182 -0.29 -1.05 -4.09
N VAL A 183 0.98 -0.85 -3.77
CA VAL A 183 2.01 -0.52 -4.76
C VAL A 183 3.29 -1.28 -4.48
N ARG A 184 3.97 -1.70 -5.55
CA ARG A 184 5.36 -2.13 -5.57
C ARG A 184 6.17 -1.08 -6.31
N MET A 185 7.24 -0.58 -5.70
CA MET A 185 8.08 0.46 -6.29
C MET A 185 9.56 0.21 -5.96
N PRO A 186 10.49 0.47 -6.90
CA PRO A 186 11.93 0.44 -6.59
C PRO A 186 12.29 1.49 -5.53
N GLU A 187 13.18 1.15 -4.61
CA GLU A 187 13.63 2.09 -3.56
C GLU A 187 14.21 3.39 -4.13
N GLU A 188 14.91 3.33 -5.27
CA GLU A 188 15.44 4.50 -5.96
C GLU A 188 14.33 5.45 -6.45
N VAL A 189 13.23 4.88 -6.97
CA VAL A 189 12.06 5.64 -7.43
C VAL A 189 11.30 6.23 -6.25
N VAL A 190 11.16 5.48 -5.14
CA VAL A 190 10.57 5.98 -3.89
C VAL A 190 11.32 7.21 -3.36
N ASN A 191 12.66 7.18 -3.41
CA ASN A 191 13.52 8.22 -2.83
C ASN A 191 13.84 9.38 -3.80
N ALA A 192 13.36 9.32 -5.04
CA ALA A 192 13.54 10.36 -6.04
C ALA A 192 12.52 11.49 -5.83
N VAL A 193 12.69 12.29 -4.78
CA VAL A 193 11.85 13.46 -4.45
C VAL A 193 12.56 14.77 -4.80
N GLU A 194 11.82 15.76 -5.32
CA GLU A 194 12.37 17.03 -5.84
C GLU A 194 13.07 17.85 -4.75
N ASP A 195 12.43 18.02 -3.59
CA ASP A 195 12.97 18.78 -2.46
C ASP A 195 13.14 17.89 -1.23
N LYS A 196 14.36 17.36 -1.01
CA LYS A 196 14.66 16.54 0.17
C LYS A 196 14.57 17.32 1.49
N GLU A 197 14.70 18.65 1.44
CA GLU A 197 14.70 19.53 2.62
C GLU A 197 13.30 20.08 2.96
N ASN A 198 12.39 20.10 1.97
CA ASN A 198 11.00 20.55 2.12
C ASN A 198 10.03 19.43 1.72
N GLN A 199 10.32 18.20 2.17
CA GLN A 199 9.46 17.06 1.87
C GLN A 199 8.08 17.33 2.45
N GLY A 200 7.08 17.43 1.58
CA GLY A 200 5.68 17.34 1.99
C GLY A 200 5.44 16.08 2.80
N LEU A 201 4.33 16.07 3.53
CA LEU A 201 3.91 14.88 4.26
C LEU A 201 3.39 13.83 3.27
N TYR A 202 4.12 12.74 3.04
CA TYR A 202 3.68 11.64 2.17
C TYR A 202 3.51 10.36 2.99
N LEU A 203 2.28 9.84 3.03
CA LEU A 203 1.92 8.76 3.96
C LEU A 203 2.74 7.49 3.71
N CYS A 204 2.95 7.06 2.46
CA CYS A 204 3.72 5.85 2.17
C CYS A 204 5.19 5.93 2.60
N LEU A 205 5.76 7.13 2.70
CA LEU A 205 7.16 7.33 3.10
C LEU A 205 7.29 7.54 4.62
N GLN A 206 6.46 8.40 5.20
CA GLN A 206 6.63 8.90 6.56
C GLN A 206 5.60 8.36 7.55
N GLY A 207 4.52 7.74 7.06
CA GLY A 207 3.36 7.38 7.85
C GLY A 207 2.42 8.55 8.11
N CYS A 208 1.37 8.28 8.88
CA CYS A 208 0.39 9.27 9.28
C CYS A 208 0.94 10.18 10.39
N PRO A 209 0.58 11.48 10.41
CA PRO A 209 0.90 12.36 11.54
C PRO A 209 0.43 11.76 12.85
N LYS A 210 1.18 11.96 13.94
CA LYS A 210 0.81 11.41 15.26
C LYS A 210 -0.60 11.78 15.72
N SER A 211 -1.08 12.99 15.37
CA SER A 211 -2.45 13.43 15.67
C SER A 211 -3.54 12.72 14.87
N GLN A 212 -3.17 12.00 13.81
CA GLN A 212 -4.05 11.20 12.97
C GLN A 212 -3.93 9.69 13.23
N GLN A 213 -2.97 9.25 14.05
CA GLN A 213 -2.80 7.84 14.38
C GLN A 213 -3.82 7.40 15.44
N ILE A 214 -4.38 6.22 15.25
CA ILE A 214 -5.30 5.58 16.19
C ILE A 214 -4.54 4.45 16.91
N ASP A 215 -4.51 4.50 18.23
CA ASP A 215 -3.89 3.44 19.04
C ASP A 215 -4.89 2.31 19.32
N PHE A 216 -4.61 1.16 18.69
CA PHE A 216 -5.39 -0.06 18.80
C PHE A 216 -5.50 -0.58 20.25
N ARG A 217 -4.47 -0.35 21.09
CA ARG A 217 -4.45 -0.82 22.49
C ARG A 217 -5.38 -0.01 23.39
N THR A 218 -5.55 1.27 23.10
CA THR A 218 -6.53 2.10 23.82
C THR A 218 -7.96 1.67 23.47
N PHE A 219 -8.20 1.21 22.24
CA PHE A 219 -9.48 0.63 21.84
C PHE A 219 -9.78 -0.71 22.55
N HIS A 220 -8.79 -1.61 22.66
CA HIS A 220 -8.95 -2.87 23.38
C HIS A 220 -9.18 -2.68 24.89
N SER A 221 -8.49 -1.74 25.52
CA SER A 221 -8.60 -1.51 26.97
C SER A 221 -9.88 -0.78 27.40
N GLN A 222 -10.54 -0.05 26.49
CA GLN A 222 -11.85 0.57 26.74
C GLN A 222 -13.03 -0.38 26.49
N ALA A 223 -12.79 -1.52 25.83
CA ALA A 223 -13.81 -2.50 25.48
C ALA A 223 -14.43 -3.28 26.66
N PRO A 224 -13.85 -3.41 27.88
CA PRO A 224 -14.50 -4.22 28.92
C PRO A 224 -15.34 -3.51 29.99
N GLU A 225 -15.37 -2.17 30.18
CA GLU A 225 -16.06 -1.62 31.38
C GLU A 225 -16.74 -0.25 31.29
N THR A 226 -16.69 0.48 30.17
CA THR A 226 -17.49 1.71 30.05
C THR A 226 -18.51 1.57 28.94
N GLY A 227 -19.78 1.70 29.31
CA GLY A 227 -20.92 1.68 28.40
C GLY A 227 -20.92 2.84 27.39
N LEU A 228 -19.95 2.85 26.46
CA LEU A 228 -19.99 3.61 25.21
C LEU A 228 -21.02 3.04 24.21
N ARG A 229 -21.97 2.23 24.69
CA ARG A 229 -23.34 2.22 24.19
C ARG A 229 -23.99 3.59 24.48
N ARG A 230 -23.61 4.64 23.74
CA ARG A 230 -24.41 5.85 23.46
C ARG A 230 -23.59 6.88 22.69
N GLN A 231 -23.55 6.72 21.38
CA GLN A 231 -23.74 7.84 20.44
C GLN A 231 -24.10 7.39 19.01
N ALA A 232 -24.26 6.09 18.75
CA ALA A 232 -25.02 5.60 17.59
C ALA A 232 -26.52 5.50 17.92
N ILE A 233 -27.20 6.66 18.03
CA ILE A 233 -28.66 6.68 17.86
C ILE A 233 -28.88 6.66 16.34
N GLY A 234 -29.29 5.51 15.79
CA GLY A 234 -30.00 5.51 14.50
C GLY A 234 -29.77 4.38 13.49
N SER A 235 -28.88 3.41 13.70
CA SER A 235 -28.64 2.39 12.66
C SER A 235 -28.63 0.97 13.22
N SER A 236 -29.54 0.15 12.69
CA SER A 236 -29.79 -1.27 12.96
C SER A 236 -28.66 -2.23 12.53
N GLY A 237 -27.40 -1.83 12.65
CA GLY A 237 -26.24 -2.70 12.43
C GLY A 237 -25.94 -3.51 13.69
N ALA A 238 -25.84 -4.84 13.60
CA ALA A 238 -25.36 -5.66 14.70
C ALA A 238 -23.90 -5.31 15.00
N SER A 239 -23.65 -4.66 16.14
CA SER A 239 -22.28 -4.45 16.63
C SER A 239 -21.61 -5.80 16.84
N PHE A 240 -20.47 -6.04 16.20
CA PHE A 240 -19.68 -7.24 16.44
C PHE A 240 -19.18 -7.24 17.89
N THR A 241 -19.20 -8.40 18.55
CA THR A 241 -18.39 -8.61 19.77
C THR A 241 -16.98 -8.99 19.36
N GLN A 242 -16.00 -8.82 20.25
CA GLN A 242 -14.61 -9.19 19.99
C GLN A 242 -14.48 -10.65 19.53
N GLN A 243 -15.12 -11.59 20.22
CA GLN A 243 -15.03 -13.01 19.88
C GLN A 243 -15.62 -13.32 18.50
N VAL A 244 -16.73 -12.65 18.14
CA VAL A 244 -17.36 -12.84 16.83
C VAL A 244 -16.51 -12.20 15.72
N ALA A 245 -15.94 -11.03 15.96
CA ALA A 245 -15.03 -10.37 15.01
C ALA A 245 -13.78 -11.22 14.76
N GLU A 246 -13.12 -11.71 15.81
CA GLU A 246 -11.95 -12.60 15.71
C GLU A 246 -12.28 -13.89 14.95
N ALA A 247 -13.39 -14.55 15.30
CA ALA A 247 -13.82 -15.76 14.60
C ALA A 247 -14.06 -15.50 13.11
N LYS A 248 -14.69 -14.36 12.77
CA LYS A 248 -14.97 -13.99 11.39
C LYS A 248 -13.70 -13.68 10.61
N CYS A 249 -12.78 -12.94 11.20
CA CYS A 249 -11.48 -12.64 10.58
C CYS A 249 -10.63 -13.91 10.37
N LYS A 250 -10.66 -14.86 11.31
CA LYS A 250 -9.93 -16.14 11.22
C LYS A 250 -10.34 -17.00 10.02
N GLU A 251 -11.56 -16.84 9.49
CA GLU A 251 -12.01 -17.56 8.29
C GLU A 251 -11.15 -17.25 7.04
N LYS A 252 -10.59 -16.04 6.95
CA LYS A 252 -9.81 -15.56 5.79
C LYS A 252 -8.35 -15.26 6.14
N LEU A 253 -8.09 -14.86 7.38
CA LEU A 253 -6.80 -14.46 7.92
C LEU A 253 -6.45 -15.38 9.10
N PRO A 254 -5.95 -16.60 8.84
CA PRO A 254 -5.67 -17.57 9.90
C PRO A 254 -4.43 -17.22 10.75
N VAL A 255 -3.57 -16.32 10.25
CA VAL A 255 -2.39 -15.83 10.96
C VAL A 255 -2.78 -14.57 11.72
N GLU A 256 -2.58 -14.54 13.05
CA GLU A 256 -2.92 -13.41 13.92
C GLU A 256 -1.90 -12.26 13.84
N ASP A 257 -1.59 -11.83 12.63
CA ASP A 257 -0.68 -10.73 12.33
C ASP A 257 -1.42 -9.38 12.31
N LEU A 258 -0.74 -8.31 11.92
CA LEU A 258 -1.33 -6.97 11.85
C LEU A 258 -2.46 -6.84 10.83
N TYR A 259 -2.54 -7.68 9.78
CA TYR A 259 -3.72 -7.70 8.88
C TYR A 259 -4.92 -8.32 9.58
N PHE A 260 -4.71 -9.39 10.35
CA PHE A 260 -5.76 -9.96 11.18
C PHE A 260 -6.25 -8.96 12.23
N GLN A 261 -5.34 -8.28 12.95
CA GLN A 261 -5.72 -7.26 13.94
C GLN A 261 -6.48 -6.08 13.30
N SER A 262 -6.07 -5.68 12.09
CA SER A 262 -6.77 -4.68 11.28
C SER A 262 -8.20 -5.11 10.94
N CYS A 263 -8.37 -6.36 10.50
CA CYS A 263 -9.71 -6.92 10.25
C CYS A 263 -10.59 -6.87 11.51
N VAL A 264 -10.06 -7.30 12.66
CA VAL A 264 -10.82 -7.29 13.92
C VAL A 264 -11.19 -5.86 14.31
N PHE A 265 -10.25 -4.92 14.18
CA PHE A 265 -10.51 -3.49 14.40
C PHE A 265 -11.67 -3.00 13.55
N ASP A 266 -11.58 -3.17 12.24
CA ASP A 266 -12.58 -2.70 11.29
C ASP A 266 -13.97 -3.26 11.60
N LEU A 267 -14.09 -4.55 11.90
CA LEU A 267 -15.39 -5.16 12.24
C LEU A 267 -16.00 -4.55 13.51
N LEU A 268 -15.17 -4.25 14.51
CA LEU A 268 -15.62 -3.66 15.77
C LEU A 268 -16.01 -2.18 15.62
N THR A 269 -15.31 -1.42 14.78
CA THR A 269 -15.54 0.02 14.62
C THR A 269 -16.58 0.37 13.56
N THR A 270 -16.69 -0.44 12.50
CA THR A 270 -17.58 -0.17 11.37
C THR A 270 -18.87 -1.01 11.40
N GLY A 271 -18.79 -2.23 11.93
CA GLY A 271 -19.86 -3.22 11.82
C GLY A 271 -20.06 -3.79 10.40
N ASP A 272 -19.16 -3.52 9.45
CA ASP A 272 -19.27 -3.96 8.06
C ASP A 272 -18.34 -5.16 7.78
N VAL A 273 -18.94 -6.32 7.49
CA VAL A 273 -18.23 -7.57 7.21
C VAL A 273 -17.33 -7.52 5.97
N ASN A 274 -17.56 -6.57 5.05
CA ASN A 274 -16.73 -6.43 3.85
C ASN A 274 -15.30 -6.02 4.19
N PHE A 275 -15.06 -5.40 5.35
CA PHE A 275 -13.71 -5.05 5.78
C PHE A 275 -12.84 -6.30 6.05
N THR A 276 -13.44 -7.47 6.31
CA THR A 276 -12.70 -8.74 6.33
C THR A 276 -12.02 -9.02 4.99
N LEU A 277 -12.68 -8.71 3.86
CA LEU A 277 -12.10 -8.87 2.54
C LEU A 277 -11.03 -7.80 2.26
N ALA A 278 -11.16 -6.59 2.81
CA ALA A 278 -10.19 -5.53 2.60
C ALA A 278 -8.82 -5.93 3.20
N ALA A 279 -8.82 -6.43 4.44
CA ALA A 279 -7.61 -6.94 5.09
C ALA A 279 -7.06 -8.19 4.40
N TYR A 280 -7.92 -9.11 3.96
CA TYR A 280 -7.51 -10.28 3.19
C TYR A 280 -6.80 -9.91 1.88
N TYR A 281 -7.41 -9.04 1.07
CA TYR A 281 -6.81 -8.63 -0.21
C TYR A 281 -5.53 -7.82 -0.02
N ALA A 282 -5.45 -6.97 1.00
CA ALA A 282 -4.21 -6.25 1.30
C ALA A 282 -3.05 -7.21 1.60
N MET A 283 -3.30 -8.28 2.36
CA MET A 283 -2.31 -9.31 2.64
C MET A 283 -1.95 -10.13 1.39
N GLU A 284 -2.91 -10.44 0.51
CA GLU A 284 -2.64 -11.09 -0.78
C GLU A 284 -1.85 -10.19 -1.74
N ASP A 285 -2.14 -8.88 -1.76
CA ASP A 285 -1.42 -7.92 -2.60
C ASP A 285 0.04 -7.80 -2.12
N VAL A 286 0.30 -7.81 -0.81
CA VAL A 286 1.67 -7.88 -0.25
C VAL A 286 2.39 -9.17 -0.67
N LYS A 287 1.72 -10.33 -0.62
CA LYS A 287 2.32 -11.60 -1.06
C LYS A 287 2.78 -11.51 -2.51
N LEU A 288 2.01 -10.86 -3.36
CA LEU A 288 2.33 -10.68 -4.77
C LEU A 288 3.45 -9.63 -4.97
N LEU A 289 3.34 -8.50 -4.29
CA LEU A 289 4.12 -7.29 -4.60
C LEU A 289 5.41 -7.14 -3.80
N HIS A 290 5.45 -7.64 -2.55
CA HIS A 290 6.63 -7.48 -1.68
C HIS A 290 7.78 -8.39 -2.14
N SER A 291 8.98 -7.83 -2.24
CA SER A 291 10.19 -8.56 -2.66
C SER A 291 10.65 -9.53 -1.57
N ASN A 292 10.69 -9.07 -0.32
CA ASN A 292 11.04 -9.87 0.84
C ASN A 292 9.80 -10.66 1.34
N LYS A 293 9.83 -11.99 1.20
CA LYS A 293 8.72 -12.86 1.60
C LYS A 293 8.61 -13.07 3.11
N ASP A 294 9.68 -12.81 3.86
CA ASP A 294 9.66 -12.85 5.32
C ASP A 294 8.92 -11.64 5.93
N LYS A 295 8.65 -10.62 5.10
CA LYS A 295 7.91 -9.40 5.47
C LYS A 295 6.43 -9.46 5.06
N ILE A 296 5.91 -10.62 4.66
CA ILE A 296 4.48 -10.76 4.34
C ILE A 296 3.65 -10.52 5.61
N HIS A 297 3.96 -11.27 6.66
CA HIS A 297 3.32 -11.15 7.97
C HIS A 297 4.11 -10.19 8.86
N LEU A 298 3.40 -9.27 9.49
CA LEU A 298 3.96 -8.33 10.45
C LEU A 298 3.26 -8.54 11.79
N TYR A 299 4.02 -8.67 12.87
CA TYR A 299 3.46 -8.86 14.21
C TYR A 299 3.66 -7.58 15.02
N GLU A 300 2.77 -7.32 15.98
CA GLU A 300 3.06 -6.28 16.96
C GLU A 300 4.39 -6.60 17.62
N ARG A 301 5.31 -5.64 17.63
CA ARG A 301 6.47 -5.73 18.50
C ARG A 301 5.90 -5.74 19.91
N THR A 302 5.98 -6.87 20.61
CA THR A 302 5.93 -6.88 22.06
C THR A 302 6.92 -5.80 22.47
N LYS A 303 6.44 -4.65 22.97
CA LYS A 303 7.33 -3.76 23.70
C LYS A 303 8.00 -4.69 24.70
N ASP A 304 9.31 -4.82 24.60
CA ASP A 304 10.08 -5.64 25.51
C ASP A 304 9.56 -5.36 26.92
N LEU A 305 8.82 -6.32 27.47
CA LEU A 305 8.83 -6.59 28.91
C LEU A 305 10.16 -7.28 29.24
N GLY A 306 11.24 -6.90 28.55
CA GLY A 306 12.57 -7.09 29.04
C GLY A 306 12.68 -6.25 30.30
N PRO A 307 13.30 -6.79 31.37
CA PRO A 307 13.54 -6.00 32.56
C PRO A 307 14.21 -4.69 32.13
N GLU A 308 13.79 -3.57 32.72
CA GLU A 308 14.54 -2.32 32.61
C GLU A 308 16.01 -2.67 32.71
N ASN A 309 16.76 -2.43 31.63
CA ASN A 309 18.20 -2.46 31.67
C ASN A 309 18.58 -1.35 32.66
N ALA A 310 18.65 -1.72 33.94
CA ALA A 310 19.41 -1.00 34.93
C ALA A 310 20.85 -1.08 34.44
N ALA A 311 21.22 -0.10 33.61
CA ALA A 311 22.60 0.26 33.46
C ALA A 311 23.14 0.42 34.89
N PRO A 312 24.19 -0.30 35.30
CA PRO A 312 24.86 0.04 36.54
C PRO A 312 25.29 1.50 36.35
N GLN A 313 24.81 2.37 37.25
CA GLN A 313 25.27 3.75 37.33
C GLN A 313 26.78 3.73 37.63
N ALA A 314 27.60 3.63 36.57
CA ALA A 314 29.00 3.94 36.60
C ALA A 314 29.11 5.48 36.67
N GLY A 315 28.80 6.04 37.84
CA GLY A 315 28.62 7.47 37.98
C GLY A 315 28.47 7.96 39.42
N LEU A 316 29.03 7.28 40.41
CA LEU A 316 29.11 7.82 41.78
C LEU A 316 30.38 7.38 42.55
N GLY A 317 31.44 7.00 41.84
CA GLY A 317 32.74 6.62 42.44
C GLY A 317 33.83 7.68 42.31
N ILE A 318 33.81 8.50 41.26
CA ILE A 318 34.91 9.42 40.95
C ILE A 318 34.82 10.73 41.74
N ALA A 319 33.60 11.20 42.05
CA ALA A 319 33.39 12.40 42.86
C ALA A 319 33.81 12.20 44.33
N LYS A 320 33.66 10.99 44.88
CA LYS A 320 34.08 10.69 46.27
C LYS A 320 35.60 10.58 46.41
N PHE A 321 36.30 10.08 45.39
CA PHE A 321 37.77 10.04 45.36
C PHE A 321 38.42 11.42 45.20
N LEU A 322 37.79 12.32 44.43
CA LEU A 322 38.29 13.70 44.30
C LEU A 322 38.10 14.52 45.58
N VAL A 323 37.00 14.33 46.32
CA VAL A 323 36.78 15.02 47.59
C VAL A 323 37.73 14.51 48.69
N THR A 324 38.00 13.20 48.77
CA THR A 324 38.96 12.68 49.73
C THR A 324 40.40 13.09 49.43
N LEU A 325 40.79 13.16 48.14
CA LEU A 325 42.13 13.62 47.76
C LEU A 325 42.34 15.11 48.05
N VAL A 326 41.32 15.96 47.85
CA VAL A 326 41.39 17.40 48.18
C VAL A 326 41.45 17.63 49.70
N CYS A 327 40.69 16.86 50.50
CA CYS A 327 40.80 16.94 51.97
C CYS A 327 42.16 16.46 52.50
N LEU A 328 42.77 15.43 51.90
CA LEU A 328 44.11 14.96 52.29
C LEU A 328 45.20 15.98 51.96
N ILE A 329 45.11 16.67 50.81
CA ILE A 329 46.06 17.71 50.43
C ILE A 329 45.92 18.95 51.34
N GLN A 330 44.70 19.32 51.74
CA GLN A 330 44.48 20.43 52.68
C GLN A 330 44.92 20.10 54.12
N CYS A 331 44.78 18.86 54.58
CA CYS A 331 45.30 18.45 55.90
C CYS A 331 46.83 18.41 55.96
N CYS A 332 47.53 18.04 54.87
CA CYS A 332 48.99 18.06 54.83
C CYS A 332 49.58 19.49 54.74
N ALA A 333 48.83 20.48 54.26
CA ALA A 333 49.28 21.88 54.17
C ALA A 333 49.17 22.66 55.49
N VAL A 334 48.55 22.10 56.54
CA VAL A 334 48.40 22.74 57.86
C VAL A 334 49.37 22.16 58.91
N LEU A 335 50.16 21.15 58.54
CA LEU A 335 51.11 20.45 59.43
C LEU A 335 52.59 20.57 58.97
N LEU A 336 52.91 21.56 58.13
CA LEU A 336 54.28 21.94 57.77
C LEU A 336 54.58 23.37 58.20
#